data_AF-A0A0P7UJ58-F1
#
_entry.id   AF-A0A0P7UJ58-F1
#
_cell.length_a   1.000
_cell.length_b   1.000
_cell.length_c   1.000
_cell.angle_alpha   90.00
_cell.angle_beta   90.00
_cell.angle_gamma   90.00
#
_symmetry.space_group_name_H-M   'P 1'
#
loop_
_entity.id
_entity.type
_entity.pdbx_description
1 polymer ?
#
loop_
_entity_poly.entity_id
_entity_poly.type
_entity_poly.pdbx_seq_one_letter_code
_entity_poly.pdbx_strand_id
1 'polypeptide(L)'
;MYNHVMKELIETERVYVDELLSVLLGYRAEMDNPALVDLLPPVLRSKKEVLFGNMPEIYTFHSRQGASPPLKKTRTFFLHDLEGCLDSPEGVGACFLQRREQFHVYERYCQNKPRSEALWRQCSDSAFFQECQRKLEHKLSLDSYLLKPVQRLTKYQLLLKELLKCSAGSEGTAELQAALDAMLDLLRSVNDSMHQIAITGYEGELSDLGRVLMQGSFSVWLSRKRGPTRMKELARFKPMRRHLFLHEHALLFCKRREDHGDSSDKTPSYSFKHCLKMSAVGITENVKGDVKKFEIWYSGREEVYVVQVRAEGVPPVCCGCEVCGFFTAPSVEVKLAWLNEIRRVLTNQQRLLTGESCTPSPISDQVQLSPPMSDG
;
A
#
# COMPACT_ATOMS: atom_id res chain seq x y z
N MET A 1 -8.81 -23.82 19.02
CA MET A 1 -8.45 -23.32 17.67
C MET A 1 -7.95 -21.88 17.75
N TYR A 2 -8.72 -20.93 18.28
CA TYR A 2 -8.29 -19.54 18.49
C TYR A 2 -6.92 -19.41 19.19
N ASN A 3 -6.75 -20.04 20.36
CA ASN A 3 -5.47 -20.02 21.11
C ASN A 3 -4.28 -20.60 20.33
N HIS A 4 -4.52 -21.46 19.34
CA HIS A 4 -3.45 -22.00 18.50
C HIS A 4 -2.99 -20.96 17.48
N VAL A 5 -3.93 -20.28 16.81
CA VAL A 5 -3.64 -19.20 15.86
C VAL A 5 -2.98 -18.00 16.57
N MET A 6 -3.41 -17.67 17.79
CA MET A 6 -2.80 -16.60 18.59
C MET A 6 -1.35 -16.94 18.98
N LYS A 7 -1.10 -18.18 19.41
CA LYS A 7 0.26 -18.66 19.69
C LYS A 7 1.13 -18.64 18.43
N GLU A 8 0.60 -19.11 17.30
CA GLU A 8 1.30 -19.06 16.01
C GLU A 8 1.67 -17.63 15.63
N LEU A 9 0.74 -16.66 15.77
CA LEU A 9 0.99 -15.25 15.49
C LEU A 9 2.18 -14.73 16.29
N ILE A 10 2.22 -14.98 17.60
CA ILE A 10 3.27 -14.51 18.51
C ILE A 10 4.60 -15.25 18.27
N GLU A 11 4.57 -16.57 18.15
CA GLU A 11 5.78 -17.38 17.93
C GLU A 11 6.45 -17.00 16.61
N THR A 12 5.66 -16.88 15.55
CA THR A 12 6.17 -16.44 14.24
C THR A 12 6.59 -14.96 14.24
N GLU A 13 6.02 -14.12 15.12
CA GLU A 13 6.48 -12.74 15.31
C GLU A 13 7.87 -12.69 15.97
N ARG A 14 8.10 -13.52 17.00
CA ARG A 14 9.41 -13.63 17.66
C ARG A 14 10.48 -14.07 16.67
N VAL A 15 10.20 -15.13 15.91
CA VAL A 15 11.11 -15.63 14.87
C VAL A 15 11.38 -14.53 13.83
N TYR A 16 10.35 -13.80 13.39
CA TYR A 16 10.54 -12.69 12.45
C TYR A 16 11.47 -11.59 13.01
N VAL A 17 11.25 -11.15 14.25
CA VAL A 17 12.09 -10.14 14.91
C VAL A 17 13.55 -10.61 15.03
N ASP A 18 13.75 -11.87 15.44
CA ASP A 18 15.08 -12.44 15.60
C ASP A 18 15.82 -12.59 14.26
N GLU A 19 15.10 -13.01 13.21
CA GLU A 19 15.65 -13.11 11.86
C GLU A 19 16.03 -11.74 11.29
N LEU A 20 15.21 -10.70 11.51
CA LEU A 20 15.57 -9.33 11.12
C LEU A 20 16.82 -8.84 11.86
N LEU A 21 16.90 -9.07 13.17
CA LEU A 21 18.08 -8.69 13.96
C LEU A 21 19.34 -9.40 13.46
N SER A 22 19.23 -10.70 13.19
CA SER A 22 20.32 -11.50 12.65
C SER A 22 20.84 -10.95 11.32
N VAL A 23 19.95 -10.48 10.44
CA VAL A 23 20.34 -9.82 9.19
C VAL A 23 21.05 -8.49 9.44
N LEU A 24 20.49 -7.67 10.34
CA LEU A 24 21.00 -6.33 10.63
C LEU A 24 22.40 -6.37 11.27
N LEU A 25 22.62 -7.28 12.21
CA LEU A 25 23.92 -7.45 12.87
C LEU A 25 24.89 -8.24 11.99
N GLY A 26 24.43 -9.34 11.42
CA GLY A 26 25.29 -10.31 10.76
C GLY A 26 25.65 -10.02 9.30
N TYR A 27 24.92 -9.12 8.63
CA TYR A 27 25.26 -8.68 7.28
C TYR A 27 25.38 -7.17 7.19
N ARG A 28 24.37 -6.42 7.63
CA ARG A 28 24.35 -4.97 7.43
C ARG A 28 25.45 -4.26 8.23
N ALA A 29 25.62 -4.59 9.51
CA ALA A 29 26.68 -4.02 10.34
C ALA A 29 28.08 -4.52 9.90
N GLU A 30 28.18 -5.78 9.47
CA GLU A 30 29.42 -6.36 8.95
C GLU A 30 29.96 -5.64 7.69
N MET A 31 29.12 -4.90 6.94
CA MET A 31 29.61 -4.07 5.82
C MET A 31 30.51 -2.92 6.29
N ASP A 32 30.39 -2.50 7.55
CA ASP A 32 31.23 -1.47 8.16
C ASP A 32 32.39 -2.10 8.98
N ASN A 33 32.52 -3.43 9.01
CA ASN A 33 33.57 -4.15 9.74
C ASN A 33 34.93 -4.05 9.02
N PRO A 34 35.97 -3.45 9.64
CA PRO A 34 37.29 -3.34 9.02
C PRO A 34 37.92 -4.68 8.62
N ALA A 35 37.55 -5.78 9.30
CA ALA A 35 38.06 -7.11 8.98
C ALA A 35 37.45 -7.72 7.71
N LEU A 36 36.31 -7.22 7.24
CA LEU A 36 35.59 -7.73 6.06
C LEU A 36 35.56 -6.74 4.89
N VAL A 37 36.09 -5.53 5.08
CA VAL A 37 36.03 -4.44 4.07
C VAL A 37 36.67 -4.85 2.74
N ASP A 38 37.73 -5.66 2.79
CA ASP A 38 38.43 -6.14 1.59
C ASP A 38 37.61 -7.17 0.80
N LEU A 39 36.68 -7.86 1.46
CA LEU A 39 35.76 -8.80 0.83
C LEU A 39 34.54 -8.10 0.21
N LEU A 40 34.26 -6.85 0.61
CA LEU A 40 33.06 -6.13 0.21
C LEU A 40 33.12 -5.73 -1.28
N PRO A 41 32.17 -6.22 -2.11
CA PRO A 41 32.08 -5.85 -3.52
C PRO A 41 32.06 -4.33 -3.74
N PRO A 42 32.83 -3.79 -4.72
CA PRO A 42 32.81 -2.36 -5.03
C PRO A 42 31.41 -1.81 -5.33
N VAL A 43 30.55 -2.62 -5.96
CA VAL A 43 29.16 -2.25 -6.29
C VAL A 43 28.29 -1.97 -5.06
N LEU A 44 28.66 -2.52 -3.89
CA LEU A 44 27.94 -2.37 -2.62
C LEU A 44 28.45 -1.22 -1.75
N ARG A 45 29.61 -0.64 -2.06
CA ARG A 45 30.15 0.49 -1.28
C ARG A 45 29.14 1.64 -1.28
N SER A 46 28.80 2.11 -0.08
CA SER A 46 27.76 3.12 0.17
C SER A 46 26.35 2.78 -0.34
N LYS A 47 26.06 1.52 -0.68
CA LYS A 47 24.72 1.07 -1.12
C LYS A 47 24.02 0.17 -0.10
N LYS A 48 24.46 0.14 1.15
CA LYS A 48 23.80 -0.64 2.22
C LYS A 48 22.33 -0.25 2.40
N GLU A 49 22.00 1.04 2.31
CA GLU A 49 20.60 1.52 2.39
C GLU A 49 19.74 1.04 1.22
N VAL A 50 20.34 0.77 0.05
CA VAL A 50 19.62 0.18 -1.09
C VAL A 50 19.43 -1.31 -0.89
N LEU A 51 20.45 -2.03 -0.42
CA LEU A 51 20.36 -3.48 -0.23
C LEU A 51 19.35 -3.83 0.89
N PHE A 52 19.41 -3.16 2.03
CA PHE A 52 18.58 -3.45 3.20
C PHE A 52 17.33 -2.57 3.31
N GLY A 53 17.20 -1.52 2.49
CA GLY A 53 16.10 -0.56 2.61
C GLY A 53 15.99 0.03 4.02
N ASN A 54 14.77 0.26 4.47
CA ASN A 54 14.45 0.66 5.84
C ASN A 54 14.20 -0.53 6.79
N MET A 55 14.81 -1.69 6.57
CA MET A 55 14.73 -2.83 7.50
C MET A 55 15.04 -2.46 8.97
N PRO A 56 15.99 -1.56 9.30
CA PRO A 56 16.21 -1.14 10.70
C PRO A 56 14.99 -0.49 11.35
N GLU A 57 14.21 0.27 10.59
CA GLU A 57 12.99 0.92 11.08
C GLU A 57 11.88 -0.10 11.30
N ILE A 58 11.72 -1.05 10.36
CA ILE A 58 10.80 -2.18 10.53
C ILE A 58 11.17 -2.97 11.78
N TYR A 59 12.44 -3.36 11.93
CA TYR A 59 12.91 -4.03 13.14
C TYR A 59 12.58 -3.23 14.39
N THR A 60 12.84 -1.92 14.41
CA THR A 60 12.55 -1.06 15.57
C THR A 60 11.06 -1.04 15.93
N PHE A 61 10.16 -1.04 14.94
CA PHE A 61 8.72 -1.10 15.15
C PHE A 61 8.28 -2.45 15.79
N HIS A 62 8.86 -3.56 15.32
CA HIS A 62 8.49 -4.89 15.77
C HIS A 62 9.19 -5.34 17.08
N SER A 63 10.46 -4.97 17.27
CA SER A 63 11.35 -5.43 18.33
C SER A 63 10.94 -4.94 19.72
N ARG A 64 11.22 -5.72 20.79
CA ARG A 64 10.91 -5.34 22.18
C ARG A 64 11.86 -4.33 22.83
N GLN A 65 12.99 -4.02 22.20
CA GLN A 65 14.04 -3.20 22.80
C GLN A 65 14.25 -1.91 22.03
N GLY A 66 13.94 -0.79 22.67
CA GLY A 66 14.42 0.50 22.22
C GLY A 66 15.92 0.55 22.44
N ALA A 67 16.69 0.68 21.36
CA ALA A 67 18.06 1.16 21.48
C ALA A 67 18.02 2.58 22.09
N SER A 68 18.27 2.66 23.40
CA SER A 68 18.48 3.82 24.29
C SER A 68 17.33 4.82 24.61
N PRO A 69 17.35 5.46 25.82
CA PRO A 69 16.27 6.30 26.38
C PRO A 69 16.59 7.83 26.39
N PRO A 70 15.72 8.73 26.90
CA PRO A 70 14.25 8.83 26.76
C PRO A 70 13.80 10.25 26.35
N LEU A 71 12.82 10.41 25.45
CA LEU A 71 11.95 11.62 25.44
C LEU A 71 10.68 11.42 24.59
N LYS A 72 9.85 10.42 24.91
CA LYS A 72 8.39 10.48 24.73
C LYS A 72 7.76 9.21 25.31
N LYS A 73 6.91 9.46 26.30
CA LYS A 73 6.03 8.50 26.97
C LYS A 73 5.17 7.82 25.89
N THR A 74 5.11 6.49 25.92
CA THR A 74 4.43 5.58 24.96
C THR A 74 5.32 5.07 23.80
N ARG A 75 6.34 4.27 24.13
CA ARG A 75 7.01 3.39 23.15
C ARG A 75 6.60 1.94 23.45
N THR A 76 5.44 1.55 22.94
CA THR A 76 4.92 0.19 23.00
C THR A 76 5.24 -0.51 21.68
N PHE A 77 5.94 -1.65 21.77
CA PHE A 77 6.48 -2.40 20.65
C PHE A 77 5.48 -3.45 20.16
N PHE A 78 5.40 -3.68 18.85
CA PHE A 78 4.34 -4.53 18.30
C PHE A 78 4.37 -5.97 18.86
N LEU A 79 5.55 -6.59 18.98
CA LEU A 79 5.68 -7.91 19.60
C LEU A 79 5.24 -7.91 21.08
N HIS A 80 5.58 -6.85 21.84
CA HIS A 80 5.16 -6.73 23.23
C HIS A 80 3.63 -6.61 23.34
N ASP A 81 3.01 -5.82 22.47
CA ASP A 81 1.55 -5.66 22.45
C ASP A 81 0.86 -6.98 22.09
N LEU A 82 1.39 -7.74 21.13
CA LEU A 82 0.89 -9.07 20.77
C LEU A 82 1.02 -10.08 21.92
N GLU A 83 2.09 -10.03 22.69
CA GLU A 83 2.27 -10.92 23.85
C GLU A 83 1.33 -10.59 24.99
N GLY A 84 1.00 -9.31 25.20
CA GLY A 84 -0.05 -8.91 26.13
C GLY A 84 -1.44 -9.46 25.77
N CYS A 85 -1.68 -9.77 24.50
CA CYS A 85 -2.91 -10.42 24.04
C CYS A 85 -2.94 -11.94 24.35
N LEU A 86 -1.92 -12.53 24.98
CA LEU A 86 -2.05 -13.91 25.50
C LEU A 86 -3.05 -14.01 26.64
N ASP A 87 -3.08 -12.98 27.49
CA ASP A 87 -3.96 -12.92 28.66
C ASP A 87 -5.37 -12.41 28.30
N SER A 88 -5.44 -11.51 27.32
CA SER A 88 -6.68 -10.92 26.78
C SER A 88 -6.70 -10.99 25.24
N PRO A 89 -7.06 -12.15 24.66
CA PRO A 89 -6.96 -12.37 23.22
C PRO A 89 -7.90 -11.51 22.37
N GLU A 90 -9.04 -11.10 22.92
CA GLU A 90 -9.97 -10.13 22.33
C GLU A 90 -9.31 -8.79 21.96
N GLY A 91 -8.22 -8.42 22.65
CA GLY A 91 -7.48 -7.19 22.41
C GLY A 91 -6.63 -7.19 21.14
N VAL A 92 -6.46 -8.33 20.46
CA VAL A 92 -5.57 -8.44 19.29
C VAL A 92 -6.02 -7.52 18.15
N GLY A 93 -7.33 -7.39 17.90
CA GLY A 93 -7.84 -6.46 16.88
C GLY A 93 -7.45 -5.01 17.18
N ALA A 94 -7.62 -4.59 18.44
CA ALA A 94 -7.23 -3.26 18.89
C ALA A 94 -5.72 -3.01 18.77
N CYS A 95 -4.89 -4.03 19.04
CA CYS A 95 -3.44 -3.95 18.87
C CYS A 95 -3.04 -3.54 17.44
N PHE A 96 -3.62 -4.16 16.41
CA PHE A 96 -3.36 -3.79 15.02
C PHE A 96 -3.88 -2.39 14.69
N LEU A 97 -5.08 -2.04 15.13
CA LEU A 97 -5.68 -0.72 14.86
C LEU A 97 -4.87 0.42 15.47
N GLN A 98 -4.37 0.26 16.70
CA GLN A 98 -3.53 1.25 17.38
C GLN A 98 -2.15 1.43 16.72
N ARG A 99 -1.74 0.49 15.87
CA ARG A 99 -0.43 0.48 15.21
C ARG A 99 -0.51 0.69 13.69
N ARG A 100 -1.70 0.98 13.16
CA ARG A 100 -1.98 1.08 11.72
C ARG A 100 -1.01 2.01 10.98
N GLU A 101 -0.78 3.21 11.51
CA GLU A 101 0.10 4.20 10.86
C GLU A 101 1.57 3.75 10.86
N GLN A 102 2.01 3.04 11.89
CA GLN A 102 3.37 2.54 12.01
C GLN A 102 3.67 1.44 10.98
N PHE A 103 2.66 0.71 10.49
CA PHE A 103 2.86 -0.25 9.40
C PHE A 103 3.18 0.40 8.04
N HIS A 104 3.06 1.72 7.89
CA HIS A 104 3.40 2.42 6.65
C HIS A 104 4.90 2.29 6.29
N VAL A 105 5.77 1.94 7.25
CA VAL A 105 7.19 1.60 7.01
C VAL A 105 7.37 0.51 5.95
N TYR A 106 6.40 -0.38 5.79
CA TYR A 106 6.45 -1.44 4.78
C TYR A 106 6.32 -0.92 3.35
N GLU A 107 5.63 0.21 3.12
CA GLU A 107 5.49 0.79 1.78
C GLU A 107 6.86 1.16 1.21
N ARG A 108 7.65 1.89 2.00
CA ARG A 108 9.02 2.27 1.63
C ARG A 108 9.92 1.06 1.39
N TYR A 109 9.77 0.01 2.19
CA TYR A 109 10.55 -1.21 2.03
C TYR A 109 10.23 -1.91 0.71
N CYS A 110 8.93 -2.09 0.43
CA CYS A 110 8.47 -2.71 -0.80
C CYS A 110 8.88 -1.90 -2.04
N GLN A 111 8.73 -0.57 -2.03
CA GLN A 111 9.20 0.29 -3.13
C GLN A 111 10.70 0.15 -3.40
N ASN A 112 11.50 -0.09 -2.36
CA ASN A 112 12.93 -0.32 -2.50
C ASN A 112 13.29 -1.75 -2.94
N LYS A 113 12.42 -2.74 -2.70
CA LYS A 113 12.73 -4.16 -2.91
C LYS A 113 13.21 -4.50 -4.34
N PRO A 114 12.63 -3.98 -5.44
CA PRO A 114 13.16 -4.24 -6.78
C PRO A 114 14.60 -3.73 -6.98
N ARG A 115 14.94 -2.58 -6.38
CA ARG A 115 16.31 -2.02 -6.42
C ARG A 115 17.29 -2.87 -5.61
N SER A 116 16.85 -3.35 -4.43
CA SER A 116 17.60 -4.30 -3.61
C SER A 116 17.87 -5.61 -4.37
N GLU A 117 16.85 -6.17 -5.04
CA GLU A 117 16.99 -7.39 -5.86
C GLU A 117 17.95 -7.19 -7.05
N ALA A 118 17.82 -6.08 -7.77
CA ALA A 118 18.71 -5.76 -8.88
C ALA A 118 20.16 -5.59 -8.43
N LEU A 119 20.38 -5.02 -7.23
CA LEU A 119 21.71 -4.91 -6.63
C LEU A 119 22.23 -6.28 -6.20
N TRP A 120 21.40 -7.09 -5.53
CA TRP A 120 21.75 -8.44 -5.10
C TRP A 120 22.21 -9.33 -6.25
N ARG A 121 21.53 -9.30 -7.41
CA ARG A 121 21.90 -10.06 -8.61
C ARG A 121 23.31 -9.76 -9.13
N GLN A 122 23.88 -8.60 -8.79
CA GLN A 122 25.23 -8.19 -9.20
C GLN A 122 26.32 -8.67 -8.25
N CYS A 123 25.98 -9.17 -7.06
CA CYS A 123 26.94 -9.46 -6.00
C CYS A 123 26.60 -10.65 -5.10
N SER A 124 25.60 -11.46 -5.46
CA SER A 124 25.09 -12.56 -4.64
C SER A 124 26.12 -13.66 -4.37
N ASP A 125 27.11 -13.80 -5.24
CA ASP A 125 28.19 -14.79 -5.17
C ASP A 125 29.44 -14.27 -4.41
N SER A 126 29.41 -13.03 -3.89
CA SER A 126 30.59 -12.44 -3.26
C SER A 126 31.02 -13.18 -1.98
N ALA A 127 32.34 -13.26 -1.78
CA ALA A 127 32.96 -13.87 -0.60
C ALA A 127 32.50 -13.22 0.72
N PHE A 128 32.18 -11.92 0.71
CA PHE A 128 31.61 -11.21 1.85
C PHE A 128 30.32 -11.90 2.36
N PHE A 129 29.34 -12.14 1.49
CA PHE A 129 28.09 -12.76 1.91
C PHE A 129 28.25 -14.21 2.32
N GLN A 130 29.15 -14.95 1.66
CA GLN A 130 29.47 -16.33 2.04
C GLN A 130 30.05 -16.39 3.46
N GLU A 131 30.97 -15.48 3.80
CA GLU A 131 31.57 -15.42 5.14
C GLU A 131 30.55 -15.01 6.21
N CYS A 132 29.72 -13.99 5.93
CA CYS A 132 28.63 -13.62 6.85
C CYS A 132 27.64 -14.77 7.06
N GLN A 133 27.23 -15.44 5.98
CA GLN A 133 26.31 -16.58 6.05
C GLN A 133 26.91 -17.74 6.87
N ARG A 134 28.21 -18.01 6.70
CA ARG A 134 28.95 -19.02 7.47
C ARG A 134 29.02 -18.67 8.95
N LYS A 135 29.37 -17.42 9.30
CA LYS A 135 29.44 -16.94 10.70
C LYS A 135 28.10 -17.03 11.43
N LEU A 136 26.99 -16.83 10.71
CA LEU A 136 25.64 -16.89 11.25
C LEU A 136 25.02 -18.27 11.20
N GLU A 137 25.67 -19.24 10.56
CA GLU A 137 25.14 -20.59 10.31
C GLU A 137 23.77 -20.56 9.60
N HIS A 138 23.57 -19.58 8.71
CA HIS A 138 22.32 -19.39 8.00
C HIS A 138 22.14 -20.43 6.89
N LYS A 139 21.01 -21.14 6.93
CA LYS A 139 20.66 -22.17 5.94
C LYS A 139 20.20 -21.59 4.60
N LEU A 140 19.69 -20.37 4.59
CA LEU A 140 19.21 -19.67 3.40
C LEU A 140 20.17 -18.53 3.05
N SER A 141 20.18 -18.12 1.79
CA SER A 141 20.90 -16.94 1.32
C SER A 141 20.24 -15.65 1.81
N LEU A 142 21.00 -14.54 1.83
CA LEU A 142 20.53 -13.25 2.33
C LEU A 142 19.23 -12.77 1.66
N ASP A 143 19.04 -12.97 0.35
CA ASP A 143 17.83 -12.55 -0.37
C ASP A 143 16.54 -13.19 0.18
N SER A 144 16.63 -14.43 0.67
CA SER A 144 15.50 -15.09 1.35
C SER A 144 15.12 -14.35 2.62
N TYR A 145 16.10 -13.83 3.37
CA TYR A 145 15.84 -13.00 4.55
C TYR A 145 15.36 -11.59 4.18
N LEU A 146 15.87 -11.00 3.09
CA LEU A 146 15.39 -9.71 2.57
C LEU A 146 13.92 -9.77 2.07
N LEU A 147 13.38 -10.96 1.79
CA LEU A 147 11.96 -11.14 1.47
C LEU A 147 11.05 -11.21 2.70
N LYS A 148 11.59 -11.45 3.90
CA LYS A 148 10.79 -11.66 5.12
C LYS A 148 9.84 -10.52 5.44
N PRO A 149 10.19 -9.22 5.31
CA PRO A 149 9.21 -8.15 5.55
C PRO A 149 8.02 -8.20 4.60
N VAL A 150 8.26 -8.43 3.31
CA VAL A 150 7.17 -8.56 2.31
C VAL A 150 6.28 -9.74 2.68
N GLN A 151 6.87 -10.89 3.02
CA GLN A 151 6.13 -12.08 3.44
C GLN A 151 5.34 -11.82 4.72
N ARG A 152 5.96 -11.23 5.75
CA ARG A 152 5.31 -10.97 7.04
C ARG A 152 4.08 -10.07 6.90
N LEU A 153 4.20 -8.99 6.13
CA LEU A 153 3.09 -8.10 5.84
C LEU A 153 1.88 -8.86 5.26
N THR A 154 2.12 -9.74 4.29
CA THR A 154 1.06 -10.54 3.65
C THR A 154 0.46 -11.63 4.55
N LYS A 155 1.19 -12.05 5.59
CA LYS A 155 0.73 -13.09 6.53
C LYS A 155 -0.26 -12.54 7.57
N TYR A 156 -0.16 -11.28 7.97
CA TYR A 156 -1.04 -10.72 8.99
C TYR A 156 -2.53 -10.83 8.63
N GLN A 157 -2.93 -10.52 7.39
CA GLN A 157 -4.34 -10.67 6.99
C GLN A 157 -4.82 -12.13 7.02
N LEU A 158 -3.94 -13.11 6.73
CA LEU A 158 -4.30 -14.53 6.84
C LEU A 158 -4.54 -14.92 8.30
N LEU A 159 -3.64 -14.52 9.20
CA LEU A 159 -3.75 -14.81 10.63
C LEU A 159 -4.99 -14.14 11.24
N LEU A 160 -5.24 -12.87 10.92
CA LEU A 160 -6.43 -12.15 11.37
C LEU A 160 -7.73 -12.80 10.85
N LYS A 161 -7.73 -13.26 9.59
CA LYS A 161 -8.86 -13.97 9.00
C LYS A 161 -9.12 -15.32 9.68
N GLU A 162 -8.07 -16.08 10.02
CA GLU A 162 -8.22 -17.32 10.78
C GLU A 162 -8.69 -17.07 12.23
N LEU A 163 -8.18 -16.02 12.90
CA LEU A 163 -8.69 -15.59 14.22
C LEU A 163 -10.18 -15.23 14.14
N LEU A 164 -10.60 -14.50 13.11
CA LEU A 164 -11.99 -14.07 12.93
C LEU A 164 -12.93 -15.25 12.72
N LYS A 165 -12.52 -16.25 11.93
CA LYS A 165 -13.28 -17.51 11.80
C LYS A 165 -13.45 -18.23 13.13
N CYS A 166 -12.46 -18.12 14.03
CA CYS A 166 -12.50 -18.74 15.35
C CYS A 166 -13.30 -17.93 16.38
N SER A 167 -13.62 -16.66 16.11
CA SER A 167 -14.20 -15.72 17.08
C SER A 167 -15.68 -15.41 16.84
N ALA A 168 -16.38 -16.18 16.00
CA ALA A 168 -17.76 -15.89 15.60
C ALA A 168 -18.69 -15.68 16.83
N GLY A 169 -19.13 -14.44 17.04
CA GLY A 169 -20.04 -14.06 18.12
C GLY A 169 -19.37 -13.74 19.47
N SER A 170 -18.04 -13.62 19.54
CA SER A 170 -17.32 -13.18 20.75
C SER A 170 -17.13 -11.66 20.81
N GLU A 171 -16.89 -11.15 22.01
CA GLU A 171 -16.34 -9.82 22.23
C GLU A 171 -15.03 -9.64 21.43
N GLY A 172 -14.80 -8.45 20.87
CA GLY A 172 -13.63 -8.14 20.02
C GLY A 172 -13.75 -8.52 18.53
N THR A 173 -14.84 -9.16 18.10
CA THR A 173 -15.03 -9.56 16.68
C THR A 173 -15.09 -8.36 15.73
N ALA A 174 -15.71 -7.26 16.14
CA ALA A 174 -15.84 -6.05 15.32
C ALA A 174 -14.47 -5.38 15.12
N GLU A 175 -13.68 -5.27 16.18
CA GLU A 175 -12.31 -4.76 16.16
C GLU A 175 -11.40 -5.65 15.32
N LEU A 176 -11.57 -6.97 15.40
CA LEU A 176 -10.81 -7.92 14.61
C LEU A 176 -11.13 -7.82 13.11
N GLN A 177 -12.41 -7.66 12.75
CA GLN A 177 -12.81 -7.38 11.37
C GLN A 177 -12.23 -6.06 10.88
N ALA A 178 -12.32 -4.99 11.67
CA ALA A 178 -11.74 -3.70 11.32
C ALA A 178 -10.21 -3.76 11.17
N ALA A 179 -9.52 -4.56 11.99
CA ALA A 179 -8.08 -4.80 11.86
C ALA A 179 -7.74 -5.55 10.56
N LEU A 180 -8.52 -6.56 10.19
CA LEU A 180 -8.37 -7.29 8.92
C LEU A 180 -8.54 -6.33 7.74
N ASP A 181 -9.58 -5.50 7.74
CA ASP A 181 -9.84 -4.52 6.69
C ASP A 181 -8.69 -3.51 6.59
N ALA A 182 -8.18 -3.01 7.73
CA ALA A 182 -7.03 -2.10 7.75
C ALA A 182 -5.76 -2.72 7.16
N MET A 183 -5.49 -4.01 7.43
CA MET A 183 -4.33 -4.71 6.87
C MET A 183 -4.50 -5.00 5.37
N LEU A 184 -5.71 -5.32 4.92
CA LEU A 184 -6.03 -5.48 3.49
C LEU A 184 -5.89 -4.16 2.72
N ASP A 185 -6.34 -3.06 3.31
CA ASP A 185 -6.19 -1.71 2.75
C ASP A 185 -4.72 -1.30 2.67
N LEU A 186 -3.92 -1.60 3.70
CA LEU A 186 -2.47 -1.38 3.65
C LEU A 186 -1.82 -2.19 2.53
N LEU A 187 -2.13 -3.47 2.40
CA LEU A 187 -1.60 -4.30 1.31
C LEU A 187 -1.94 -3.73 -0.07
N ARG A 188 -3.18 -3.24 -0.24
CA ARG A 188 -3.61 -2.57 -1.46
C ARG A 188 -2.83 -1.28 -1.71
N SER A 189 -2.67 -0.43 -0.69
CA SER A 189 -1.90 0.82 -0.75
C SER A 189 -0.45 0.57 -1.14
N VAL A 190 0.20 -0.40 -0.49
CA VAL A 190 1.58 -0.80 -0.80
C VAL A 190 1.67 -1.30 -2.24
N ASN A 191 0.73 -2.15 -2.67
CA ASN A 191 0.68 -2.63 -4.05
C ASN A 191 0.51 -1.49 -5.07
N ASP A 192 -0.41 -0.57 -4.83
CA ASP A 192 -0.64 0.56 -5.74
C ASP A 192 0.57 1.51 -5.80
N SER A 193 1.25 1.69 -4.67
CA SER A 193 2.51 2.41 -4.56
C SER A 193 3.65 1.75 -5.36
N MET A 194 3.65 0.42 -5.50
CA MET A 194 4.59 -0.28 -6.40
C MET A 194 4.38 0.07 -7.88
N HIS A 195 3.13 0.32 -8.30
CA HIS A 195 2.87 0.77 -9.67
C HIS A 195 3.30 2.22 -9.89
N GLN A 196 3.24 3.08 -8.85
CA GLN A 196 3.67 4.47 -8.92
C GLN A 196 5.15 4.60 -9.27
N ILE A 197 6.03 3.81 -8.65
CA ILE A 197 7.48 3.88 -8.89
C ILE A 197 7.86 3.46 -10.33
N ALA A 198 6.97 2.80 -11.05
CA ALA A 198 7.15 2.43 -12.45
C ALA A 198 6.67 3.52 -13.44
N ILE A 199 6.22 4.68 -12.94
CA ILE A 199 5.90 5.85 -13.77
C ILE A 199 7.20 6.55 -14.21
N THR A 200 7.30 6.82 -15.51
CA THR A 200 8.43 7.46 -16.17
C THR A 200 7.99 8.70 -16.94
N GLY A 201 8.85 9.72 -17.01
CA GLY A 201 8.62 10.94 -17.78
C GLY A 201 7.65 11.94 -17.12
N TYR A 202 7.40 11.82 -15.82
CA TYR A 202 6.75 12.88 -15.04
C TYR A 202 7.78 13.93 -14.65
N GLU A 203 7.48 15.20 -14.91
CA GLU A 203 8.34 16.34 -14.55
C GLU A 203 7.89 16.88 -13.18
N GLY A 204 8.55 16.42 -12.12
CA GLY A 204 8.24 16.77 -10.73
C GLY A 204 8.38 15.56 -9.78
N GLU A 205 8.13 15.77 -8.50
CA GLU A 205 8.15 14.71 -7.49
C GLU A 205 6.76 14.07 -7.37
N LEU A 206 6.66 12.77 -7.61
CA LEU A 206 5.38 12.05 -7.50
C LEU A 206 4.84 12.05 -6.06
N SER A 207 5.70 12.23 -5.05
CA SER A 207 5.31 12.35 -3.64
C SER A 207 4.43 13.57 -3.37
N ASP A 208 4.58 14.65 -4.13
CA ASP A 208 3.83 15.90 -3.94
C ASP A 208 2.34 15.74 -4.32
N LEU A 209 2.04 14.72 -5.11
CA LEU A 209 0.66 14.39 -5.51
C LEU A 209 -0.14 13.74 -4.37
N GLY A 210 0.51 13.38 -3.27
CA GLY A 210 -0.06 12.58 -2.19
C GLY A 210 -0.10 11.09 -2.53
N ARG A 211 -0.68 10.29 -1.63
CA ARG A 211 -0.73 8.83 -1.78
C ARG A 211 -1.55 8.42 -3.00
N VAL A 212 -1.16 7.32 -3.64
CA VAL A 212 -2.01 6.66 -4.63
C VAL A 212 -3.15 5.96 -3.91
N LEU A 213 -4.37 6.30 -4.32
CA LEU A 213 -5.61 5.77 -3.75
C LEU A 213 -6.17 4.63 -4.60
N MET A 214 -6.01 4.73 -5.92
CA MET A 214 -6.39 3.69 -6.88
C MET A 214 -5.53 3.77 -8.13
N GLN A 215 -5.32 2.63 -8.79
CA GLN A 215 -4.79 2.56 -10.14
C GLN A 215 -5.52 1.52 -10.98
N GLY A 216 -5.51 1.71 -12.31
CA GLY A 216 -6.20 0.80 -13.21
C GLY A 216 -6.07 1.15 -14.68
N SER A 217 -6.29 0.16 -15.54
CA SER A 217 -6.25 0.30 -17.00
C SER A 217 -7.65 0.50 -17.60
N PHE A 218 -7.80 1.55 -18.43
CA PHE A 218 -9.07 1.97 -19.00
C PHE A 218 -8.98 2.26 -20.49
N SER A 219 -10.12 2.14 -21.18
CA SER A 219 -10.34 2.81 -22.46
C SER A 219 -10.80 4.24 -22.19
N VAL A 220 -10.08 5.23 -22.74
CA VAL A 220 -10.37 6.66 -22.51
C VAL A 220 -10.60 7.38 -23.84
N TRP A 221 -11.71 8.08 -23.96
CA TRP A 221 -11.98 9.04 -25.04
C TRP A 221 -11.87 10.46 -24.50
N LEU A 222 -11.22 11.35 -25.25
CA LEU A 222 -11.11 12.77 -24.92
C LEU A 222 -12.00 13.59 -25.85
N SER A 223 -12.92 14.35 -25.25
CA SER A 223 -13.67 15.40 -25.91
C SER A 223 -13.23 16.75 -25.35
N ARG A 224 -12.90 17.70 -26.23
CA ARG A 224 -12.59 19.09 -25.85
C ARG A 224 -13.68 20.00 -26.39
N LYS A 225 -14.13 20.98 -25.60
CA LYS A 225 -15.01 22.05 -26.10
C LYS A 225 -14.28 22.78 -27.23
N ARG A 226 -14.82 22.72 -28.45
CA ARG A 226 -14.21 23.32 -29.65
C ARG A 226 -14.42 24.85 -29.62
N GLY A 227 -13.33 25.60 -29.74
CA GLY A 227 -13.34 26.87 -30.48
C GLY A 227 -13.56 26.63 -31.98
N PRO A 228 -13.73 27.68 -32.82
CA PRO A 228 -14.41 27.60 -34.12
C PRO A 228 -13.74 26.75 -35.22
N THR A 229 -12.51 26.26 -35.03
CA THR A 229 -11.73 25.70 -36.13
C THR A 229 -11.97 24.19 -36.32
N ARG A 230 -12.59 23.88 -37.47
CA ARG A 230 -12.84 22.53 -37.99
C ARG A 230 -11.53 21.82 -38.37
N MET A 231 -11.61 20.49 -38.43
CA MET A 231 -10.68 19.56 -39.10
C MET A 231 -9.55 18.92 -38.26
N LYS A 232 -9.89 17.76 -37.65
CA LYS A 232 -9.05 16.58 -37.35
C LYS A 232 -9.93 15.60 -36.55
N GLU A 233 -10.86 14.94 -37.25
CA GLU A 233 -11.96 14.17 -36.64
C GLU A 233 -11.75 12.65 -36.66
N LEU A 234 -10.75 12.13 -37.38
CA LEU A 234 -10.50 10.69 -37.45
C LEU A 234 -9.89 10.09 -36.16
N ALA A 235 -9.12 10.86 -35.39
CA ALA A 235 -8.48 10.37 -34.16
C ALA A 235 -9.43 10.32 -32.94
N ARG A 236 -10.65 10.86 -33.04
CA ARG A 236 -11.58 10.99 -31.90
C ARG A 236 -12.42 9.75 -31.60
N PHE A 237 -12.57 8.84 -32.55
CA PHE A 237 -13.45 7.68 -32.38
C PHE A 237 -12.74 6.49 -31.72
N LYS A 238 -11.41 6.41 -31.80
CA LYS A 238 -10.65 5.30 -31.21
C LYS A 238 -10.32 5.60 -29.74
N PRO A 239 -10.77 4.77 -28.78
CA PRO A 239 -10.35 4.92 -27.40
C PRO A 239 -8.84 4.78 -27.28
N MET A 240 -8.25 5.62 -26.45
CA MET A 240 -6.88 5.46 -26.02
C MET A 240 -6.81 4.48 -24.85
N ARG A 241 -5.85 3.57 -24.84
CA ARG A 241 -5.51 2.82 -23.62
C ARG A 241 -4.75 3.74 -22.68
N ARG A 242 -5.25 3.92 -21.47
CA ARG A 242 -4.59 4.68 -20.41
C ARG A 242 -4.64 3.90 -19.11
N HIS A 243 -3.51 3.90 -18.41
CA HIS A 243 -3.45 3.48 -17.02
C HIS A 243 -3.59 4.74 -16.17
N LEU A 244 -4.61 4.80 -15.34
CA LEU A 244 -4.88 5.95 -14.49
C LEU A 244 -4.33 5.69 -13.09
N PHE A 245 -3.78 6.73 -12.47
CA PHE A 245 -3.39 6.74 -11.06
C PHE A 245 -4.12 7.89 -10.38
N LEU A 246 -5.04 7.56 -9.48
CA LEU A 246 -5.74 8.52 -8.64
C LEU A 246 -4.91 8.76 -7.39
N HIS A 247 -4.41 9.97 -7.23
CA HIS A 247 -3.76 10.44 -6.02
C HIS A 247 -4.69 11.37 -5.22
N GLU A 248 -4.31 11.68 -3.98
CA GLU A 248 -5.03 12.64 -3.12
C GLU A 248 -5.15 14.03 -3.76
N HIS A 249 -4.15 14.49 -4.51
CA HIS A 249 -4.13 15.84 -5.11
C HIS A 249 -4.21 15.87 -6.65
N ALA A 250 -4.04 14.74 -7.33
CA ALA A 250 -4.05 14.68 -8.79
C ALA A 250 -4.55 13.35 -9.36
N LEU A 251 -5.00 13.39 -10.62
CA LEU A 251 -5.26 12.21 -11.43
C LEU A 251 -4.25 12.15 -12.58
N LEU A 252 -3.39 11.14 -12.58
CA LEU A 252 -2.41 10.93 -13.64
C LEU A 252 -2.94 9.99 -14.71
N PHE A 253 -2.64 10.33 -15.95
CA PHE A 253 -2.88 9.51 -17.14
C PHE A 253 -1.54 9.02 -17.65
N CYS A 254 -1.37 7.71 -17.68
CA CYS A 254 -0.17 7.06 -18.17
C CYS A 254 -0.50 6.12 -19.34
N LYS A 255 0.49 5.83 -20.19
CA LYS A 255 0.44 4.74 -21.17
C LYS A 255 1.28 3.59 -20.63
N ARG A 256 0.65 2.43 -20.37
CA ARG A 256 1.37 1.19 -20.06
C ARG A 256 2.26 0.83 -21.25
N ARG A 257 3.54 0.62 -21.00
CA ARG A 257 4.46 0.00 -21.97
C ARG A 257 4.39 -1.51 -21.79
N GLU A 258 4.39 -2.23 -22.90
CA GLU A 258 4.58 -3.67 -22.90
C GLU A 258 6.06 -3.86 -23.25
N ASP A 259 6.85 -4.39 -22.31
CA ASP A 259 8.25 -4.69 -22.56
C ASP A 259 8.33 -5.95 -23.45
N HIS A 260 8.92 -5.80 -24.63
CA HIS A 260 9.19 -6.87 -25.59
C HIS A 260 10.61 -7.48 -25.42
N GLY A 261 11.26 -7.24 -24.28
CA GLY A 261 12.62 -7.70 -24.02
C GLY A 261 12.69 -9.10 -23.38
N ASP A 262 13.72 -9.86 -23.75
CA ASP A 262 14.05 -11.22 -23.23
C ASP A 262 14.52 -11.24 -21.76
N SER A 263 14.50 -10.10 -21.06
CA SER A 263 14.89 -10.03 -19.65
C SER A 263 13.78 -10.56 -18.75
N SER A 264 14.13 -11.47 -17.84
CA SER A 264 13.25 -12.12 -16.86
C SER A 264 12.49 -11.20 -15.88
N ASP A 265 12.64 -9.88 -15.99
CA ASP A 265 12.03 -8.88 -15.11
C ASP A 265 10.84 -8.21 -15.83
N LYS A 266 9.66 -8.83 -15.75
CA LYS A 266 8.41 -8.37 -16.38
C LYS A 266 7.71 -7.29 -15.53
N THR A 267 8.44 -6.29 -15.06
CA THR A 267 7.84 -5.20 -14.28
C THR A 267 7.10 -4.24 -15.23
N PRO A 268 5.79 -4.00 -15.07
CA PRO A 268 5.06 -3.12 -15.99
C PRO A 268 5.56 -1.68 -15.84
N SER A 269 5.96 -1.04 -16.93
CA SER A 269 6.37 0.38 -16.93
C SER A 269 5.28 1.30 -17.49
N TYR A 270 5.18 2.51 -16.96
CA TYR A 270 4.13 3.48 -17.29
C TYR A 270 4.74 4.78 -17.78
N SER A 271 4.39 5.22 -19.00
CA SER A 271 4.80 6.54 -19.48
C SER A 271 3.76 7.59 -19.15
N PHE A 272 4.15 8.62 -18.41
CA PHE A 272 3.33 9.79 -18.16
C PHE A 272 2.80 10.41 -19.48
N LYS A 273 1.55 10.90 -19.43
CA LYS A 273 0.87 11.58 -20.55
C LYS A 273 0.15 12.84 -20.13
N HIS A 274 -0.52 12.83 -18.98
CA HIS A 274 -1.30 13.97 -18.53
C HIS A 274 -1.54 13.93 -17.02
N CYS A 275 -1.76 15.08 -16.41
CA CYS A 275 -2.05 15.25 -14.99
C CYS A 275 -3.21 16.23 -14.83
N LEU A 276 -4.26 15.82 -14.11
CA LEU A 276 -5.37 16.69 -13.74
C LEU A 276 -5.28 16.98 -12.24
N LYS A 277 -5.21 18.26 -11.86
CA LYS A 277 -5.30 18.63 -10.44
C LYS A 277 -6.71 18.37 -9.93
N MET A 278 -6.84 17.65 -8.82
CA MET A 278 -8.15 17.27 -8.29
C MET A 278 -9.03 18.49 -7.95
N SER A 279 -8.41 19.65 -7.67
CA SER A 279 -9.10 20.92 -7.41
C SER A 279 -9.98 21.44 -8.56
N ALA A 280 -9.78 20.96 -9.78
CA ALA A 280 -10.55 21.35 -10.97
C ALA A 280 -11.18 20.15 -11.69
N VAL A 281 -11.16 18.97 -11.05
CA VAL A 281 -11.80 17.75 -11.55
C VAL A 281 -13.26 17.71 -11.10
N GLY A 282 -14.13 17.20 -11.97
CA GLY A 282 -15.43 16.70 -11.57
C GLY A 282 -15.81 15.45 -12.36
N ILE A 283 -16.92 14.83 -11.99
CA ILE A 283 -17.34 13.53 -12.54
C ILE A 283 -18.77 13.54 -13.06
N THR A 284 -19.11 12.58 -13.92
CA THR A 284 -20.49 12.23 -14.28
C THR A 284 -20.61 10.71 -14.30
N GLU A 285 -21.43 10.18 -13.39
CA GLU A 285 -21.54 8.73 -13.18
C GLU A 285 -22.19 8.01 -14.36
N ASN A 286 -23.21 8.61 -14.98
CA ASN A 286 -24.04 7.95 -15.97
C ASN A 286 -23.77 8.46 -17.38
N VAL A 287 -23.26 7.57 -18.24
CA VAL A 287 -23.11 7.80 -19.68
C VAL A 287 -24.16 6.98 -20.42
N LYS A 288 -24.95 7.62 -21.29
CA LYS A 288 -26.01 6.93 -22.03
C LYS A 288 -25.44 5.76 -22.85
N GLY A 289 -26.06 4.59 -22.73
CA GLY A 289 -25.76 3.42 -23.54
C GLY A 289 -24.64 2.50 -23.04
N ASP A 290 -23.97 2.80 -21.92
CA ASP A 290 -22.99 1.87 -21.33
C ASP A 290 -22.84 2.07 -19.81
N VAL A 291 -23.30 1.08 -19.03
CA VAL A 291 -23.24 1.10 -17.56
C VAL A 291 -21.80 1.06 -17.02
N LYS A 292 -20.82 0.67 -17.83
CA LYS A 292 -19.39 0.58 -17.47
C LYS A 292 -18.63 1.88 -17.77
N LYS A 293 -19.32 2.91 -18.29
CA LYS A 293 -18.75 4.21 -18.59
C LYS A 293 -19.11 5.25 -17.54
N PHE A 294 -18.17 6.15 -17.29
CA PHE A 294 -18.35 7.39 -16.54
C PHE A 294 -17.51 8.50 -17.19
N GLU A 295 -17.77 9.75 -16.85
CA GLU A 295 -16.99 10.90 -17.32
C GLU A 295 -16.16 11.49 -16.17
N ILE A 296 -14.94 11.88 -16.49
CA ILE A 296 -14.12 12.78 -15.69
C ILE A 296 -13.97 14.06 -16.52
N TRP A 297 -14.43 15.18 -16.00
CA TRP A 297 -14.32 16.46 -16.68
C TRP A 297 -13.40 17.40 -15.89
N TYR A 298 -12.77 18.32 -16.59
CA TYR A 298 -11.78 19.23 -16.02
C TYR A 298 -12.06 20.68 -16.45
N SER A 299 -11.76 21.64 -15.56
CA SER A 299 -11.87 23.08 -15.83
C SER A 299 -13.24 23.47 -16.43
N GLY A 300 -14.33 23.21 -15.71
CA GLY A 300 -15.69 23.55 -16.20
C GLY A 300 -16.13 22.81 -17.47
N ARG A 301 -15.69 21.56 -17.65
CA ARG A 301 -15.92 20.71 -18.84
C ARG A 301 -15.26 21.23 -20.14
N GLU A 302 -14.17 21.98 -20.04
CA GLU A 302 -13.32 22.29 -21.20
C GLU A 302 -12.71 21.00 -21.78
N GLU A 303 -12.31 20.09 -20.91
CA GLU A 303 -11.92 18.73 -21.24
C GLU A 303 -12.87 17.73 -20.58
N VAL A 304 -13.32 16.73 -21.34
CA VAL A 304 -14.16 15.63 -20.88
C VAL A 304 -13.56 14.31 -21.31
N TYR A 305 -13.20 13.50 -20.33
CA TYR A 305 -12.64 12.16 -20.47
C TYR A 305 -13.74 11.13 -20.21
N VAL A 306 -14.21 10.46 -21.25
CA VAL A 306 -15.11 9.30 -21.07
C VAL A 306 -14.24 8.10 -20.76
N VAL A 307 -14.42 7.52 -19.58
CA VAL A 307 -13.64 6.38 -19.07
C VAL A 307 -14.53 5.14 -19.11
N GLN A 308 -14.08 4.09 -19.80
CA GLN A 308 -14.74 2.79 -19.79
C GLN A 308 -13.85 1.78 -19.07
N VAL A 309 -14.45 1.11 -18.08
CA VAL A 309 -13.81 0.02 -17.35
C VAL A 309 -13.65 -1.20 -18.23
N ARG A 310 -12.47 -1.82 -18.19
CA ARG A 310 -12.22 -3.13 -18.78
C ARG A 310 -12.21 -4.18 -17.68
N ALA A 311 -12.71 -5.37 -17.99
CA ALA A 311 -12.40 -6.55 -17.19
C ALA A 311 -10.96 -6.94 -17.55
N GLU A 312 -9.97 -6.40 -16.86
CA GLU A 312 -8.60 -6.94 -16.89
C GLU A 312 -8.36 -7.55 -15.50
N GLY A 313 -7.98 -8.84 -15.45
CA GLY A 313 -7.52 -9.46 -14.22
C GLY A 313 -6.27 -8.73 -13.75
N VAL A 314 -6.26 -8.23 -12.52
CA VAL A 314 -5.07 -7.62 -11.94
C VAL A 314 -4.04 -8.74 -11.75
N PRO A 315 -2.90 -8.72 -12.45
CA PRO A 315 -1.85 -9.67 -12.13
C PRO A 315 -1.38 -9.43 -10.70
N PRO A 316 -1.26 -10.49 -9.87
CA PRO A 316 -0.55 -10.36 -8.62
C PRO A 316 0.89 -9.99 -8.95
N VAL A 317 1.31 -8.79 -8.58
CA VAL A 317 2.72 -8.38 -8.70
C VAL A 317 3.25 -8.16 -7.30
N CYS A 318 3.50 -9.26 -6.60
CA CYS A 318 4.37 -9.27 -5.44
C CYS A 318 5.35 -10.43 -5.60
N CYS A 319 6.63 -10.08 -5.79
CA CYS A 319 7.83 -10.90 -5.65
C CYS A 319 7.58 -12.41 -5.42
N GLY A 320 7.45 -13.19 -6.50
CA GLY A 320 7.53 -14.65 -6.47
C GLY A 320 6.56 -15.39 -5.53
N CYS A 321 5.48 -14.77 -5.04
CA CYS A 321 4.52 -15.43 -4.17
C CYS A 321 3.31 -15.92 -4.96
N GLU A 322 3.21 -17.24 -5.16
CA GLU A 322 2.12 -17.91 -5.88
C GLU A 322 0.74 -17.84 -5.17
N VAL A 323 0.62 -17.11 -4.06
CA VAL A 323 -0.55 -17.18 -3.16
C VAL A 323 -1.63 -16.12 -3.45
N CYS A 324 -1.36 -15.19 -4.37
CA CYS A 324 -2.30 -14.11 -4.70
C CYS A 324 -3.12 -14.48 -5.95
N GLY A 325 -4.24 -15.19 -5.78
CA GLY A 325 -5.14 -15.51 -6.89
C GLY A 325 -5.65 -14.27 -7.63
N PHE A 326 -5.77 -14.36 -8.96
CA PHE A 326 -6.39 -13.33 -9.80
C PHE A 326 -7.88 -13.21 -9.45
N PHE A 327 -8.28 -12.16 -8.71
CA PHE A 327 -9.70 -11.82 -8.59
C PHE A 327 -10.10 -10.91 -9.76
N THR A 328 -11.02 -11.39 -10.61
CA THR A 328 -11.65 -10.54 -11.65
C THR A 328 -12.90 -9.91 -11.05
N ALA A 329 -12.78 -8.68 -10.56
CA ALA A 329 -13.96 -7.92 -10.13
C ALA A 329 -14.84 -7.57 -11.36
N PRO A 330 -16.18 -7.68 -11.27
CA PRO A 330 -17.08 -7.19 -12.30
C PRO A 330 -16.78 -5.74 -12.70
N SER A 331 -16.75 -5.46 -14.00
CA SER A 331 -16.42 -4.12 -14.53
C SER A 331 -17.30 -2.98 -13.99
N VAL A 332 -18.50 -3.27 -13.48
CA VAL A 332 -19.40 -2.28 -12.85
C VAL A 332 -18.95 -1.97 -11.43
N GLU A 333 -18.49 -2.94 -10.65
CA GLU A 333 -17.98 -2.73 -9.29
C GLU A 333 -16.72 -1.87 -9.30
N VAL A 334 -15.83 -2.12 -10.27
CA VAL A 334 -14.64 -1.28 -10.47
C VAL A 334 -15.04 0.16 -10.81
N LYS A 335 -16.06 0.37 -11.66
CA LYS A 335 -16.58 1.72 -11.93
C LYS A 335 -17.06 2.39 -10.64
N LEU A 336 -17.87 1.70 -9.85
CA LEU A 336 -18.42 2.24 -8.60
C LEU A 336 -17.33 2.55 -7.58
N ALA A 337 -16.33 1.67 -7.44
CA ALA A 337 -15.17 1.91 -6.59
C ALA A 337 -14.43 3.20 -6.99
N TRP A 338 -14.15 3.39 -8.28
CA TRP A 338 -13.51 4.60 -8.80
C TRP A 338 -14.36 5.86 -8.56
N LEU A 339 -15.66 5.80 -8.80
CA LEU A 339 -16.55 6.94 -8.56
C LEU A 339 -16.62 7.31 -7.08
N ASN A 340 -16.73 6.33 -6.20
CA ASN A 340 -16.78 6.54 -4.76
C ASN A 340 -15.47 7.15 -4.25
N GLU A 341 -14.34 6.68 -4.74
CA GLU A 341 -13.03 7.20 -4.33
C GLU A 341 -12.79 8.63 -4.84
N ILE A 342 -13.14 8.92 -6.11
CA ILE A 342 -13.06 10.29 -6.64
C ILE A 342 -13.98 11.22 -5.83
N ARG A 343 -15.20 10.80 -5.50
CA ARG A 343 -16.11 11.58 -4.63
C ARG A 343 -15.48 11.85 -3.28
N ARG A 344 -14.88 10.84 -2.65
CA ARG A 344 -14.19 10.98 -1.36
C ARG A 344 -13.11 12.06 -1.42
N VAL A 345 -12.29 12.06 -2.46
CA VAL A 345 -11.26 13.09 -2.68
C VAL A 345 -11.88 14.48 -2.84
N LEU A 346 -12.89 14.62 -3.71
CA LEU A 346 -13.55 15.90 -3.95
C LEU A 346 -14.23 16.46 -2.69
N THR A 347 -14.91 15.61 -1.91
CA THR A 347 -15.53 15.99 -0.64
C THR A 347 -14.49 16.43 0.38
N ASN A 348 -13.36 15.72 0.50
CA ASN A 348 -12.27 16.10 1.39
C ASN A 348 -11.66 17.45 1.02
N GLN A 349 -11.50 17.73 -0.28
CA GLN A 349 -11.02 19.04 -0.74
C GLN A 349 -12.00 20.16 -0.43
N GLN A 350 -13.30 19.94 -0.58
CA GLN A 350 -14.32 20.92 -0.19
C GLN A 350 -14.24 21.23 1.31
N ARG A 351 -14.11 20.22 2.18
CA ARG A 351 -13.97 20.41 3.63
C ARG A 351 -12.74 21.23 4.01
N LEU A 352 -11.61 20.99 3.34
CA LEU A 352 -10.39 21.78 3.56
C LEU A 352 -10.56 23.25 3.14
N LEU A 353 -11.35 23.51 2.09
CA LEU A 353 -11.66 24.87 1.64
C LEU A 353 -12.71 25.57 2.51
N THR A 354 -13.64 24.83 3.13
CA THR A 354 -14.67 25.39 4.02
C THR A 354 -14.22 25.51 5.48
N GLY A 355 -13.05 24.99 5.84
CA GLY A 355 -12.47 25.10 7.19
C GLY A 355 -13.12 24.18 8.24
N GLU A 356 -13.86 23.16 7.82
CA GLU A 356 -14.50 22.22 8.74
C GLU A 356 -13.50 21.13 9.18
N SER A 357 -12.84 21.33 10.32
CA SER A 357 -12.04 20.31 10.98
C SER A 357 -12.93 19.22 11.59
N CYS A 358 -12.52 17.96 11.44
CA CYS A 358 -13.25 16.79 11.94
C CYS A 358 -13.24 16.75 13.48
N THR A 359 -14.30 17.25 14.12
CA THR A 359 -14.70 16.82 15.48
C THR A 359 -15.89 15.87 15.32
N PRO A 360 -15.89 14.66 15.92
CA PRO A 360 -17.10 13.88 16.01
C PRO A 360 -18.09 14.64 16.89
N SER A 361 -19.22 15.06 16.33
CA SER A 361 -20.29 15.70 17.09
C SER A 361 -20.78 14.73 18.16
N PRO A 362 -20.86 15.12 19.44
CA PRO A 362 -21.55 14.31 20.44
C PRO A 362 -23.04 14.29 20.09
N ILE A 363 -23.61 13.08 20.07
CA ILE A 363 -25.04 12.84 19.95
C ILE A 363 -25.71 13.59 21.11
N SER A 364 -26.47 14.64 20.79
CA SER A 364 -27.33 15.30 21.77
C SER A 364 -28.62 14.51 21.85
N ASP A 365 -28.68 13.57 22.79
CA ASP A 365 -29.94 13.00 23.27
C ASP A 365 -30.73 14.11 23.98
N GLN A 366 -31.64 14.76 23.26
CA GLN A 366 -32.79 15.43 23.88
C GLN A 366 -34.02 14.55 23.67
N VAL A 367 -34.24 13.67 24.65
CA VAL A 367 -35.55 13.06 24.89
C VAL A 367 -36.50 14.18 25.34
N GLN A 368 -37.44 14.56 24.47
CA GLN A 368 -38.62 15.33 24.88
C GLN A 368 -39.49 14.44 25.78
N LEU A 369 -39.47 14.74 27.09
CA LEU A 369 -40.44 14.24 28.06
C LEU A 369 -41.73 15.06 27.95
N SER A 370 -42.83 14.38 27.61
CA SER A 370 -44.20 14.91 27.65
C SER A 370 -44.57 15.36 29.08
N PRO A 371 -45.38 16.42 29.25
CA PRO A 371 -45.81 16.86 30.58
C PRO A 371 -46.88 15.93 31.19
N PRO A 372 -46.95 15.80 32.52
CA PRO A 372 -47.95 14.97 33.19
C PRO A 372 -49.32 15.65 33.21
N MET A 373 -50.35 14.83 33.00
CA MET A 373 -51.76 15.15 33.26
C MET A 373 -51.93 15.51 34.74
N SER A 374 -52.56 16.65 35.02
CA SER A 374 -53.03 16.98 36.36
C SER A 374 -54.53 16.65 36.43
N ASP A 375 -54.87 15.68 37.26
CA ASP A 375 -56.21 15.53 37.86
C ASP A 375 -56.33 16.57 38.99
N GLY A 376 -57.44 17.31 39.01
CA GLY A 376 -57.78 18.28 40.05
C GLY A 376 -58.74 19.36 39.55
#